data_AF-A0A7W1XXQ3-F1
#
_entry.id   AF-A0A7W1XXQ3-F1
#
_cell.length_a   1.000
_cell.length_b   1.000
_cell.length_c   1.000
_cell.angle_alpha   90.00
_cell.angle_beta   90.00
_cell.angle_gamma   90.00
#
_symmetry.space_group_name_H-M   'P 1'
#
loop_
_entity.id
_entity.type
_entity.pdbx_description
1 polymer ?
#
loop_
_entity_poly.entity_id
_entity_poly.type
_entity_poly.pdbx_seq_one_letter_code
_entity_poly.pdbx_strand_id
1 'polypeptide(L)'
;GEPFDLILIDPPFPDYHGPLSKPWKLAQDLAAGEWLKPGGWLVMEHPSREETAPPPPGVEAREGRRYGDTSLIYWFKSEEKTQES
;
A
#
# COMPACT_ATOMS: atom_id res chain seq x y z
N GLY A 1 15.54 -3.41 13.20
CA GLY A 1 15.34 -4.67 12.46
C GLY A 1 15.50 -4.39 10.98
N GLU A 2 15.61 -5.40 10.13
CA GLU A 2 15.63 -5.19 8.68
C GLU A 2 14.24 -4.85 8.14
N PRO A 3 14.12 -3.99 7.12
CA PRO A 3 12.84 -3.72 6.47
C PRO A 3 12.28 -4.96 5.76
N PHE A 4 10.99 -4.97 5.47
CA PHE A 4 10.29 -6.09 4.84
C PHE A 4 10.30 -5.99 3.32
N ASP A 5 10.35 -7.15 2.67
CA ASP A 5 10.17 -7.30 1.22
C ASP A 5 8.68 -7.31 0.82
N LEU A 6 7.80 -7.69 1.75
CA LEU A 6 6.35 -7.74 1.58
C LEU A 6 5.65 -7.33 2.87
N ILE A 7 4.69 -6.43 2.76
CA ILE A 7 3.78 -6.06 3.84
C ILE A 7 2.34 -6.29 3.37
N LEU A 8 1.60 -7.08 4.15
CA LEU A 8 0.17 -7.36 3.94
C LEU A 8 -0.64 -6.59 5.00
N ILE A 9 -1.61 -5.81 4.55
CA ILE A 9 -2.49 -5.02 5.41
C ILE A 9 -3.91 -5.54 5.27
N ASP A 10 -4.44 -6.13 6.33
CA ASP A 10 -5.85 -6.50 6.46
C ASP A 10 -6.39 -5.87 7.76
N PRO A 11 -6.78 -4.59 7.72
CA PRO A 11 -7.21 -3.90 8.91
C PRO A 11 -8.69 -4.20 9.20
N PRO A 12 -9.08 -4.45 10.47
CA PRO A 12 -10.48 -4.69 10.84
C PRO A 12 -11.31 -3.38 10.92
N PHE A 13 -10.96 -2.36 10.11
CA PHE A 13 -11.60 -1.05 10.17
C PHE A 13 -12.88 -1.01 9.34
N PRO A 14 -13.97 -0.38 9.83
CA PRO A 14 -15.23 -0.33 9.10
C PRO A 14 -15.25 0.73 7.98
N ASP A 15 -14.28 1.65 8.00
CA ASP A 15 -14.26 2.85 7.17
C ASP A 15 -12.93 2.95 6.40
N TYR A 16 -13.05 2.91 5.07
CA TYR A 16 -11.98 3.06 4.10
C TYR A 16 -12.16 4.33 3.25
N HIS A 17 -13.08 5.23 3.63
CA HIS A 17 -13.44 6.40 2.83
C HIS A 17 -12.29 7.40 2.76
N GLY A 18 -11.54 7.32 1.67
CA GLY A 18 -10.53 8.28 1.26
C GLY A 18 -9.24 8.29 2.09
N PRO A 19 -8.28 9.15 1.70
CA PRO A 19 -6.90 9.14 2.22
C PRO A 19 -6.75 9.40 3.73
N LEU A 20 -7.80 9.92 4.38
CA LEU A 20 -7.78 10.26 5.81
C LEU A 20 -8.28 9.14 6.72
N SER A 21 -8.87 8.09 6.16
CA SER A 21 -9.30 6.92 6.92
C SER A 21 -8.09 6.17 7.52
N LYS A 22 -8.34 5.36 8.55
CA LYS A 22 -7.28 4.64 9.26
C LYS A 22 -6.51 3.63 8.38
N PRO A 23 -7.17 2.79 7.54
CA PRO A 23 -6.45 1.92 6.61
C PRO A 23 -5.50 2.69 5.70
N TRP A 24 -5.98 3.80 5.12
CA TRP A 24 -5.21 4.60 4.18
C TRP A 24 -4.04 5.33 4.84
N LYS A 25 -4.19 5.80 6.07
CA LYS A 25 -3.08 6.39 6.85
C LYS A 25 -2.02 5.34 7.20
N LEU A 26 -2.44 4.15 7.62
CA LEU A 26 -1.52 3.05 7.90
C LEU A 26 -0.69 2.70 6.66
N ALA A 27 -1.34 2.58 5.49
CA ALA A 27 -0.62 2.34 4.23
C ALA A 27 0.38 3.46 3.89
N GLN A 28 0.02 4.73 4.13
CA GLN A 28 0.92 5.87 3.96
C GLN A 28 2.13 5.82 4.89
N ASP A 29 1.93 5.55 6.17
CA ASP A 29 3.01 5.48 7.15
C ASP A 29 3.99 4.33 6.85
N LEU A 30 3.46 3.18 6.39
CA LEU A 30 4.27 2.02 6.00
C LEU A 30 5.06 2.25 4.71
N ALA A 31 4.47 2.95 3.73
CA ALA A 31 5.14 3.31 2.48
C ALA A 31 6.27 4.33 2.69
N ALA A 32 6.00 5.37 3.48
CA ALA A 32 6.94 6.48 3.74
C ALA A 32 8.05 6.11 4.72
N GLY A 33 7.81 5.19 5.65
CA GLY A 33 8.80 4.77 6.63
C GLY A 33 9.89 3.82 6.08
N GLU A 34 10.78 3.41 6.99
CA GLU A 34 11.82 2.41 6.74
C GLU A 34 11.31 0.98 6.90
N TRP A 35 9.99 0.77 6.85
CA TRP A 35 9.37 -0.55 7.01
C TRP A 35 9.43 -1.38 5.73
N LEU A 36 9.29 -0.74 4.57
CA LEU A 36 9.28 -1.39 3.26
C LEU A 36 10.61 -1.14 2.53
N LYS A 37 11.28 -2.20 2.11
CA LYS A 37 12.50 -2.12 1.27
C LYS A 37 12.19 -1.50 -0.09
N PRO A 38 13.15 -0.79 -0.72
CA PRO A 38 13.13 -0.62 -2.16
C PRO A 38 13.06 -1.99 -2.85
N GLY A 39 12.23 -2.11 -3.89
CA GLY A 39 11.87 -3.39 -4.51
C GLY A 39 10.75 -4.17 -3.80
N GLY A 40 10.23 -3.65 -2.67
CA GLY A 40 9.22 -4.33 -1.85
C GLY A 40 7.78 -4.06 -2.27
N TRP A 41 6.88 -4.93 -1.81
CA TRP A 41 5.43 -4.85 -2.05
C TRP A 41 4.64 -4.45 -0.80
N LEU A 42 3.66 -3.58 -1.00
CA LEU A 42 2.63 -3.24 -0.02
C LEU A 42 1.27 -3.64 -0.61
N VAL A 43 0.55 -4.53 0.07
CA VAL A 43 -0.75 -5.02 -0.40
C VAL A 43 -1.78 -4.76 0.68
N MET A 44 -2.92 -4.17 0.30
CA MET A 44 -4.02 -3.90 1.23
C MET A 44 -5.31 -4.57 0.77
N GLU A 45 -5.96 -5.24 1.72
CA GLU A 45 -7.33 -5.72 1.58
C GLU A 45 -8.33 -4.61 1.97
N HIS A 46 -9.35 -4.41 1.13
CA HIS A 46 -10.44 -3.50 1.40
C HIS A 46 -11.78 -3.97 0.79
N PRO A 47 -12.93 -3.50 1.31
CA PRO A 47 -14.23 -3.79 0.71
C PRO A 47 -14.32 -3.26 -0.73
N SER A 48 -14.82 -4.08 -1.66
CA SER A 48 -14.93 -3.72 -3.09
C SER A 48 -15.89 -2.57 -3.40
N ARG A 49 -16.75 -2.20 -2.45
CA ARG A 49 -17.68 -1.06 -2.58
C ARG A 49 -17.00 0.30 -2.37
N GLU A 50 -15.76 0.30 -1.88
CA GLU A 50 -15.02 1.50 -1.55
C GLU A 50 -14.18 1.96 -2.74
N GLU A 51 -14.15 3.27 -2.98
CA GLU A 51 -13.27 3.86 -3.98
C GLU A 51 -11.80 3.73 -3.54
N THR A 52 -10.93 3.33 -4.46
CA THR A 52 -9.49 3.28 -4.20
C THR A 52 -8.91 4.69 -4.20
N ALA A 53 -8.21 5.07 -3.13
CA ALA A 53 -7.42 6.29 -3.12
C ALA A 53 -6.18 6.15 -4.03
N PRO A 54 -5.57 7.29 -4.45
CA PRO A 54 -4.27 7.28 -5.11
C PRO A 54 -3.22 6.52 -4.28
N PRO A 55 -2.19 5.94 -4.93
CA PRO A 55 -1.12 5.26 -4.20
C PRO A 55 -0.46 6.20 -3.19
N PRO A 56 -0.09 5.70 -1.99
CA PRO A 56 0.68 6.49 -1.05
C PRO A 56 1.98 7.05 -1.64
N PRO A 57 2.47 8.21 -1.17
CA PRO A 57 3.78 8.70 -1.57
C PRO A 57 4.89 7.66 -1.34
N GLY A 58 5.82 7.55 -2.28
CA GLY A 58 6.94 6.60 -2.20
C GLY A 58 6.64 5.20 -2.73
N VAL A 59 5.40 4.92 -3.15
CA VAL A 59 5.06 3.68 -3.85
C VAL A 59 4.23 3.95 -5.10
N GLU A 60 4.29 3.03 -6.05
CA GLU A 60 3.57 3.13 -7.32
C GLU A 60 2.41 2.14 -7.34
N ALA A 61 1.24 2.57 -7.84
CA ALA A 61 0.14 1.68 -8.12
C ALA A 61 0.52 0.65 -9.19
N ARG A 62 0.19 -0.61 -8.92
CA ARG A 62 0.28 -1.72 -9.87
C ARG A 62 -1.14 -2.17 -10.22
N GLU A 63 -1.42 -3.46 -10.15
CA GLU A 63 -2.74 -4.02 -10.41
C GLU A 63 -3.60 -3.99 -9.14
N GLY A 64 -4.92 -3.97 -9.28
CA GLY A 64 -5.87 -4.29 -8.20
C GLY A 64 -6.73 -5.48 -8.61
N ARG A 65 -7.09 -6.37 -7.69
CA ARG A 65 -7.90 -7.57 -7.97
C ARG A 65 -9.13 -7.62 -7.08
N ARG A 66 -10.26 -8.00 -7.67
CA ARG A 66 -11.54 -8.13 -6.98
C ARG A 66 -11.95 -9.60 -6.83
N TYR A 67 -12.39 -9.96 -5.64
CA TYR A 67 -12.85 -11.27 -5.21
C TYR A 67 -14.18 -11.12 -4.47
N GLY A 68 -15.29 -11.07 -5.22
CA GLY A 68 -16.62 -10.84 -4.64
C GLY A 68 -16.73 -9.44 -4.01
N ASP A 69 -16.85 -9.41 -2.68
CA ASP A 69 -16.95 -8.19 -1.87
C ASP A 69 -15.61 -7.71 -1.32
N THR A 70 -14.53 -8.43 -1.60
CA THR A 70 -13.16 -8.10 -1.20
C THR A 70 -12.34 -7.64 -2.41
N SER A 71 -11.54 -6.59 -2.24
CA SER A 71 -10.56 -6.13 -3.22
C SER A 71 -9.16 -6.10 -2.60
N LEU A 72 -8.16 -6.48 -3.39
CA LEU A 72 -6.74 -6.31 -3.09
C LEU A 72 -6.18 -5.19 -3.96
N ILE A 73 -5.50 -4.22 -3.35
CA ILE A 73 -4.71 -3.21 -4.05
C ILE A 73 -3.22 -3.47 -3.81
N TYR A 74 -2.42 -3.40 -4.89
CA TYR A 74 -1.00 -3.70 -4.86
C TYR A 74 -0.19 -2.44 -5.18
N TRP A 75 0.75 -2.12 -4.30
CA TRP A 75 1.73 -1.06 -4.49
C TRP A 75 3.16 -1.59 -4.44
N PHE A 76 4.02 -0.97 -5.23
CA PHE A 76 5.42 -1.34 -5.34
C PHE A 76 6.32 -0.15 -4.98
N LYS A 77 7.31 -0.36 -4.11
CA LYS A 77 8.33 0.64 -3.79
C LYS A 77 9.46 0.51 -4.80
N SER A 78 9.56 1.45 -5.73
CA SER A 78 10.62 1.43 -6.74
C SER A 78 11.99 1.55 -6.09
N GLU A 79 12.99 0.90 -6.70
CA GLU A 79 14.39 1.10 -6.33
C GLU A 79 14.78 2.55 -6.62
N GLU A 80 15.43 3.23 -5.68
CA GLU A 80 16.06 4.51 -5.98
C GLU A 80 17.11 4.24 -7.07
N LYS A 81 16.94 4.86 -8.24
CA LYS A 81 18.02 4.91 -9.22
C LYS A 81 19.12 5.77 -8.60
N THR A 82 20.13 5.13 -8.03
CA THR A 82 21.40 5.80 -7.77
C THR A 82 21.92 6.30 -9.12
N GLN A 83 21.79 7.60 -9.38
CA GLN A 83 22.52 8.24 -10.47
C GLN A 83 23.99 8.21 -10.06
N GLU A 84 24.74 7.25 -10.62
CA GLU A 84 26.19 7.33 -10.64
C GLU A 84 26.58 8.61 -11.37
N SER A 85 27.33 9.47 -10.67
CA SER A 85 27.80 10.77 -11.13
C SER A 85 28.86 10.68 -12.21
#